data_AF-A0A3A5VG56-F1
#
_entry.id   AF-A0A3A5VG56-F1
#
_cell.length_a   1.000
_cell.length_b   1.000
_cell.length_c   1.000
_cell.angle_alpha   90.00
_cell.angle_beta   90.00
_cell.angle_gamma   90.00
#
_symmetry.space_group_name_H-M   'P 1'
#
loop_
_entity.id
_entity.type
_entity.pdbx_description
1 polymer ?
#
loop_
_entity_poly.entity_id
_entity_poly.type
_entity_poly.pdbx_seq_one_letter_code
_entity_poly.pdbx_strand_id
1 'polypeptide(L)'
;MPRPTPAQHEALLRLREHVVSHMNDLGMLGPGNQELLFNTPLGVLRKNATQRHGVTRWKRHQEGLELLTVDLHPRLLTEEWTDYGTFVMFHEFIHALGWRAHDAEFRSLEARWPNKQAVSQGPLFTNTLRLEQAKWIWYCPSCEGKFPRKRRANGRFQCRGCKVNLLDMPRSSSR
;
A
#
# COMPACT_ATOMS: atom_id res chain seq x y z
N MET A 1 10.50 -12.08 -2.51
CA MET A 1 10.06 -11.05 -1.55
C MET A 1 10.60 -11.41 -0.16
N PRO A 2 10.78 -10.46 0.78
CA PRO A 2 11.10 -10.85 2.14
C PRO A 2 10.01 -11.78 2.68
N ARG A 3 10.40 -12.78 3.48
CA ARG A 3 9.43 -13.61 4.20
C ARG A 3 8.88 -12.80 5.38
N PRO A 4 7.57 -12.86 5.65
CA PRO A 4 7.01 -12.25 6.85
C PRO A 4 7.62 -12.88 8.09
N THR A 5 7.79 -12.09 9.16
CA THR A 5 8.04 -12.65 10.49
C THR A 5 6.79 -13.41 10.98
N PRO A 6 6.90 -14.30 11.99
CA PRO A 6 5.73 -14.98 12.54
C PRO A 6 4.60 -14.02 12.95
N ALA A 7 4.93 -12.93 13.64
CA ALA A 7 3.95 -11.90 14.04
C ALA A 7 3.32 -11.18 12.84
N GLN A 8 4.09 -10.90 11.78
CA GLN A 8 3.53 -10.31 10.54
C GLN A 8 2.61 -11.28 9.82
N HIS A 9 2.98 -12.57 9.77
CA HIS A 9 2.15 -13.59 9.17
C HIS A 9 0.82 -13.71 9.92
N GLU A 10 0.86 -13.77 11.25
CA GLU A 10 -0.34 -13.80 12.08
C GLU A 10 -1.24 -12.57 11.86
N ALA A 11 -0.65 -11.37 11.78
CA ALA A 11 -1.38 -10.14 11.47
C ALA A 11 -2.03 -10.18 10.07
N LEU A 12 -1.35 -10.75 9.07
CA LEU A 12 -1.90 -10.95 7.73
C LEU A 12 -3.10 -11.91 7.75
N LEU A 13 -3.03 -13.02 8.50
CA LEU A 13 -4.14 -13.96 8.62
C LEU A 13 -5.36 -13.32 9.28
N ARG A 14 -5.16 -12.54 10.35
CA ARG A 14 -6.25 -11.78 10.99
C ARG A 14 -6.90 -10.78 10.05
N LEU A 15 -6.09 -10.03 9.29
CA LEU A 15 -6.63 -9.11 8.28
C LEU A 15 -7.45 -9.86 7.23
N ARG A 16 -6.96 -11.03 6.77
CA ARG A 16 -7.68 -11.85 5.79
C ARG A 16 -9.03 -12.31 6.32
N GLU A 17 -9.07 -12.86 7.53
CA GLU A 17 -10.33 -13.30 8.15
C GLU A 17 -11.33 -12.14 8.23
N HIS A 18 -10.88 -10.99 8.71
CA HIS A 18 -11.71 -9.79 8.82
C HIS A 18 -12.21 -9.28 7.46
N VAL A 19 -11.34 -9.19 6.46
CA VAL A 19 -11.71 -8.74 5.11
C VAL A 19 -12.64 -9.72 4.42
N VAL A 20 -12.35 -11.03 4.47
CA VAL A 20 -13.20 -12.05 3.84
C VAL A 20 -14.58 -12.07 4.48
N SER A 21 -14.68 -11.95 5.81
CA SER A 21 -15.97 -11.80 6.51
C SER A 21 -16.74 -10.59 5.99
N HIS A 22 -16.09 -9.43 5.92
CA HIS A 22 -16.74 -8.22 5.41
C HIS A 22 -17.16 -8.32 3.93
N MET A 23 -16.34 -8.93 3.08
CA MET A 23 -16.69 -9.17 1.69
C MET A 23 -17.90 -10.12 1.56
N ASN A 24 -17.98 -11.12 2.44
CA ASN A 24 -19.13 -12.02 2.50
C ASN A 24 -20.40 -11.28 2.95
N ASP A 25 -20.32 -10.44 3.99
CA ASP A 25 -21.46 -9.64 4.48
C ASP A 25 -21.95 -8.63 3.42
N LEU A 26 -21.05 -8.13 2.59
CA LEU A 26 -21.38 -7.32 1.41
C LEU A 26 -21.94 -8.16 0.25
N GLY A 27 -22.06 -9.48 0.37
CA GLY A 27 -22.51 -10.35 -0.72
C GLY A 27 -21.59 -10.31 -1.95
N MET A 28 -20.29 -10.08 -1.75
CA MET A 28 -19.29 -10.06 -2.84
C MET A 28 -18.71 -11.44 -3.15
N LEU A 29 -18.92 -12.43 -2.28
CA LEU A 29 -18.30 -13.74 -2.38
C LEU A 29 -19.34 -14.80 -2.74
N GLY A 30 -19.11 -15.52 -3.85
CA GLY A 30 -19.72 -16.82 -4.08
C GLY A 30 -18.91 -17.94 -3.40
N PRO A 31 -19.43 -19.19 -3.35
CA PRO A 31 -18.81 -20.28 -2.61
C PRO A 31 -17.33 -20.53 -2.92
N GLY A 32 -16.94 -20.54 -4.21
CA GLY A 32 -15.55 -20.75 -4.62
C GLY A 32 -14.61 -19.56 -4.39
N ASN A 33 -15.16 -18.34 -4.35
CA ASN A 33 -14.36 -17.12 -4.16
C ASN A 33 -13.86 -16.99 -2.72
N GLN A 34 -14.67 -17.41 -1.75
CA GLN A 34 -14.27 -17.39 -0.34
C GLN A 34 -13.09 -18.35 -0.09
N GLU A 35 -13.18 -19.58 -0.60
CA GLU A 35 -12.10 -20.56 -0.50
C GLU A 35 -10.82 -20.07 -1.17
N LEU A 36 -10.93 -19.48 -2.38
CA LEU A 36 -9.80 -18.87 -3.07
C LEU A 36 -9.08 -17.84 -2.20
N LEU A 37 -9.81 -16.92 -1.56
CA LEU A 37 -9.21 -15.87 -0.73
C LEU A 37 -8.59 -16.43 0.56
N PHE A 38 -9.20 -17.45 1.19
CA PHE A 38 -8.60 -18.13 2.35
C PHE A 38 -7.33 -18.91 2.00
N ASN A 39 -7.25 -19.47 0.80
CA ASN A 39 -6.08 -20.22 0.34
C ASN A 39 -5.03 -19.37 -0.36
N THR A 40 -5.32 -18.08 -0.61
CA THR A 40 -4.37 -17.15 -1.23
C THR A 40 -3.14 -16.97 -0.33
N PRO A 41 -1.92 -17.26 -0.82
CA PRO A 41 -0.71 -17.01 -0.06
C PRO A 41 -0.55 -15.53 0.27
N LEU A 42 -0.10 -15.24 1.49
CA LEU A 42 0.10 -13.86 1.96
C LEU A 42 1.59 -13.58 2.20
N GLY A 43 2.01 -12.39 1.82
CA GLY A 43 3.39 -11.96 1.96
C GLY A 43 3.53 -10.51 2.38
N VAL A 44 4.78 -10.05 2.43
CA VAL A 44 5.10 -8.65 2.75
C VAL A 44 5.96 -8.01 1.67
N LEU A 45 5.69 -6.73 1.44
CA LEU A 45 6.53 -5.87 0.62
C LEU A 45 7.88 -5.61 1.30
N ARG A 46 8.87 -5.18 0.51
CA ARG A 46 10.11 -4.66 1.10
C ARG A 46 9.77 -3.43 1.94
N LYS A 47 10.33 -3.35 3.15
CA LYS A 47 10.14 -2.21 4.08
C LYS A 47 10.47 -0.83 3.51
N ASN A 48 11.22 -0.78 2.42
CA ASN A 48 11.63 0.46 1.77
C ASN A 48 10.72 0.87 0.58
N ALA A 49 9.65 0.12 0.31
CA ALA A 49 8.64 0.50 -0.66
C ALA A 49 7.80 1.65 -0.06
N THR A 50 7.74 2.79 -0.74
CA THR A 50 7.05 3.99 -0.24
C THR A 50 5.82 4.36 -1.07
N GLN A 51 5.56 3.67 -2.17
CA GLN A 51 4.48 3.97 -3.13
C GLN A 51 3.50 2.81 -3.31
N ARG A 52 4.03 1.59 -3.27
CA ARG A 52 3.22 0.37 -3.37
C ARG A 52 2.89 -0.08 -1.96
N HIS A 53 1.61 -0.12 -1.62
CA HIS A 53 1.11 -0.46 -0.28
C HIS A 53 0.61 -1.90 -0.22
N GLY A 54 -0.03 -2.37 -1.28
CA GLY A 54 -0.36 -3.77 -1.54
C GLY A 54 0.06 -4.17 -2.95
N VAL A 55 0.11 -5.48 -3.21
CA VAL A 55 0.15 -6.01 -4.57
C VAL A 55 -0.32 -7.45 -4.62
N THR A 56 -1.25 -7.72 -5.50
CA THR A 56 -1.58 -9.06 -5.97
C THR A 56 -0.63 -9.46 -7.10
N ARG A 57 -0.08 -10.68 -7.03
CA ARG A 57 0.86 -11.20 -8.02
C ARG A 57 0.30 -12.42 -8.70
N TRP A 58 0.56 -12.51 -10.00
CA TRP A 58 0.23 -13.68 -10.79
C TRP A 58 1.43 -14.19 -11.56
N LYS A 59 1.39 -15.48 -11.87
CA LYS A 59 2.26 -16.11 -12.85
C LYS A 59 1.45 -16.38 -14.11
N ARG A 60 2.03 -16.06 -15.27
CA ARG A 60 1.40 -16.37 -16.56
C ARG A 60 1.82 -17.77 -16.99
N HIS A 61 0.83 -18.58 -17.30
CA HIS A 61 0.94 -19.91 -17.90
C HIS A 61 0.25 -19.90 -19.26
N GLN A 62 0.39 -20.98 -20.04
CA GLN A 62 -0.31 -21.13 -21.33
C GLN A 62 -1.83 -21.13 -21.15
N GLU A 63 -2.30 -21.76 -20.07
CA GLU A 63 -3.73 -21.93 -19.75
C GLU A 63 -4.36 -20.70 -19.06
N GLY A 64 -3.55 -19.73 -18.60
CA GLY A 64 -4.09 -18.55 -17.91
C GLY A 64 -3.14 -17.90 -16.92
N LEU A 65 -3.72 -17.21 -15.93
CA LEU A 65 -3.00 -16.56 -14.84
C LEU A 65 -3.22 -17.33 -13.54
N GLU A 66 -2.13 -17.74 -12.90
CA GLU A 66 -2.12 -18.35 -11.57
C GLU A 66 -1.91 -17.26 -10.52
N LEU A 67 -2.79 -17.17 -9.52
CA LEU A 67 -2.60 -16.27 -8.37
C LEU A 67 -1.48 -16.80 -7.47
N LEU A 68 -0.43 -16.00 -7.27
CA LEU A 68 0.73 -16.40 -6.47
C LEU A 68 0.67 -15.92 -5.03
N THR A 69 0.40 -14.63 -4.81
CA THR A 69 0.42 -14.02 -3.47
C THR A 69 -0.29 -12.67 -3.48
N VAL A 70 -0.80 -12.30 -2.31
CA VAL A 70 -1.14 -10.92 -1.95
C VAL A 70 -0.12 -10.43 -0.94
N ASP A 71 0.69 -9.45 -1.32
CA ASP A 71 1.70 -8.87 -0.43
C ASP A 71 1.26 -7.50 0.09
N LEU A 72 1.37 -7.26 1.40
CA LEU A 72 1.15 -5.94 2.00
C LEU A 72 2.44 -5.29 2.49
N HIS A 73 2.47 -3.96 2.55
CA HIS A 73 3.56 -3.25 3.21
C HIS A 73 3.57 -3.57 4.70
N PRO A 74 4.71 -3.98 5.30
CA PRO A 74 4.74 -4.43 6.70
C PRO A 74 4.29 -3.37 7.71
N ARG A 75 4.41 -2.07 7.37
CA ARG A 75 3.88 -0.97 8.20
C ARG A 75 2.36 -0.96 8.31
N LEU A 76 1.63 -1.57 7.38
CA LEU A 76 0.17 -1.73 7.46
C LEU A 76 -0.26 -2.74 8.52
N LEU A 77 0.67 -3.56 9.02
CA LEU A 77 0.43 -4.60 10.01
C LEU A 77 0.62 -4.11 11.46
N THR A 78 0.80 -2.81 11.66
CA THR A 78 0.87 -2.16 12.98
C THR A 78 -0.47 -1.55 13.34
N GLU A 79 -0.78 -1.47 14.63
CA GLU A 79 -2.04 -0.91 15.16
C GLU A 79 -2.40 0.45 14.56
N GLU A 80 -1.42 1.36 14.44
CA GLU A 80 -1.57 2.69 13.84
C GLU A 80 -2.20 2.67 12.44
N TRP A 81 -1.96 1.61 11.66
CA TRP A 81 -2.33 1.52 10.25
C TRP A 81 -3.29 0.37 9.95
N THR A 82 -3.80 -0.34 10.96
CA THR A 82 -4.62 -1.54 10.76
C THR A 82 -5.88 -1.27 9.92
N ASP A 83 -6.57 -0.16 10.16
CA ASP A 83 -7.75 0.23 9.37
C ASP A 83 -7.41 0.40 7.88
N TYR A 84 -6.32 1.11 7.60
CA TYR A 84 -5.85 1.29 6.23
C TYR A 84 -5.34 -0.02 5.62
N GLY A 85 -4.63 -0.83 6.41
CA GLY A 85 -4.15 -2.16 6.01
C GLY A 85 -5.28 -3.10 5.62
N THR A 86 -6.39 -3.06 6.35
CA THR A 86 -7.62 -3.80 6.04
C THR A 86 -8.18 -3.38 4.70
N PHE A 87 -8.30 -2.07 4.45
CA PHE A 87 -8.74 -1.55 3.16
C PHE A 87 -7.79 -1.95 2.01
N VAL A 88 -6.48 -1.87 2.21
CA VAL A 88 -5.51 -2.29 1.19
C VAL A 88 -5.65 -3.79 0.90
N MET A 89 -5.84 -4.64 1.91
CA MET A 89 -6.07 -6.06 1.67
C MET A 89 -7.37 -6.30 0.88
N PHE A 90 -8.45 -5.61 1.22
CA PHE A 90 -9.70 -5.63 0.46
C PHE A 90 -9.47 -5.26 -1.01
N HIS A 91 -8.74 -4.18 -1.29
CA HIS A 91 -8.35 -3.76 -2.63
C HIS A 91 -7.60 -4.88 -3.39
N GLU A 92 -6.59 -5.49 -2.75
CA GLU A 92 -5.83 -6.58 -3.36
C GLU A 92 -6.68 -7.86 -3.55
N PHE A 93 -7.68 -8.10 -2.71
CA PHE A 93 -8.60 -9.23 -2.87
C PHE A 93 -9.57 -9.03 -4.03
N ILE A 94 -10.04 -7.80 -4.29
CA ILE A 94 -10.79 -7.52 -5.53
C ILE A 94 -9.93 -7.85 -6.76
N HIS A 95 -8.64 -7.49 -6.72
CA HIS A 95 -7.70 -7.92 -7.76
C HIS A 95 -7.58 -9.46 -7.84
N ALA A 96 -7.43 -10.15 -6.72
CA ALA A 96 -7.31 -11.60 -6.65
C ALA A 96 -8.53 -12.33 -7.23
N LEU A 97 -9.73 -11.74 -7.10
CA LEU A 97 -10.97 -12.26 -7.68
C LEU A 97 -11.11 -12.00 -9.19
N GLY A 98 -10.19 -11.25 -9.82
CA GLY A 98 -10.10 -11.13 -11.28
C GLY A 98 -10.22 -9.72 -11.84
N TRP A 99 -10.69 -8.74 -11.05
CA TRP A 99 -10.78 -7.34 -11.47
C TRP A 99 -9.41 -6.65 -11.42
N ARG A 100 -8.61 -6.82 -12.48
CA ARG A 100 -7.20 -6.40 -12.51
C ARG A 100 -6.97 -4.93 -12.89
N ALA A 101 -7.90 -4.32 -13.61
CA ALA A 101 -7.82 -2.92 -14.01
C ALA A 101 -8.56 -2.05 -12.98
N HIS A 102 -8.06 -0.84 -12.72
CA HIS A 102 -8.75 0.15 -11.88
C HIS A 102 -9.82 0.93 -12.66
N ASP A 103 -10.66 0.21 -13.40
CA ASP A 103 -11.76 0.76 -14.19
C ASP A 103 -13.01 1.06 -13.33
N ALA A 104 -14.09 1.50 -13.98
CA ALA A 104 -15.33 1.89 -13.30
C ALA A 104 -15.96 0.74 -12.49
N GLU A 105 -15.85 -0.50 -12.96
CA GLU A 105 -16.37 -1.67 -12.26
C GLU A 105 -15.56 -1.94 -11.00
N PHE A 106 -14.23 -1.97 -11.12
CA PHE A 106 -13.34 -2.11 -9.97
C PHE A 106 -13.61 -1.02 -8.93
N ARG A 107 -13.72 0.24 -9.36
CA ARG A 107 -13.96 1.37 -8.45
C ARG A 107 -15.33 1.28 -7.78
N SER A 108 -16.34 0.72 -8.46
CA SER A 108 -17.65 0.48 -7.88
C SER A 108 -17.59 -0.58 -6.78
N LEU A 109 -16.82 -1.66 -6.98
CA LEU A 109 -16.59 -2.68 -5.95
C LEU A 109 -15.77 -2.13 -4.79
N GLU A 110 -14.69 -1.41 -5.07
CA GLU A 110 -13.83 -0.79 -4.07
C GLU A 110 -14.61 0.21 -3.19
N ALA A 111 -15.53 0.96 -3.80
CA ALA A 111 -16.40 1.90 -3.11
C ALA A 111 -17.41 1.23 -2.16
N ARG A 112 -17.55 -0.09 -2.14
CA ARG A 112 -18.40 -0.81 -1.18
C ARG A 112 -17.77 -0.91 0.21
N TRP A 113 -16.47 -0.63 0.34
CA TRP A 113 -15.81 -0.64 1.64
C TRP A 113 -16.44 0.41 2.60
N PRO A 114 -16.87 0.03 3.81
CA PRO A 114 -17.66 0.92 4.67
C PRO A 114 -16.83 2.04 5.30
N ASN A 115 -15.59 1.75 5.73
CA ASN A 115 -14.73 2.73 6.39
C ASN A 115 -14.09 3.69 5.35
N LYS A 116 -14.79 4.77 5.01
CA LYS A 116 -14.32 5.79 4.06
C LYS A 116 -13.07 6.53 4.55
N GLN A 117 -12.91 6.66 5.87
CA GLN A 117 -11.73 7.29 6.45
C GLN A 117 -10.47 6.49 6.06
N ALA A 118 -10.51 5.16 6.21
CA ALA A 118 -9.42 4.27 5.82
C ALA A 118 -9.04 4.45 4.33
N VAL A 119 -10.02 4.49 3.43
CA VAL A 119 -9.78 4.68 1.98
C VAL A 119 -8.94 5.94 1.69
N SER A 120 -9.16 7.01 2.46
CA SER A 120 -8.49 8.30 2.27
C SER A 120 -7.06 8.36 2.82
N GLN A 121 -6.59 7.35 3.56
CA GLN A 121 -5.29 7.39 4.25
C GLN A 121 -4.07 7.14 3.36
N GLY A 122 -4.25 6.70 2.11
CA GLY A 122 -3.12 6.35 1.22
C GLY A 122 -2.07 7.46 1.03
N PRO A 123 -2.45 8.71 0.74
CA PRO A 123 -1.51 9.83 0.66
C PRO A 123 -0.74 10.06 1.96
N LEU A 124 -1.43 9.97 3.12
CA LEU A 124 -0.82 10.13 4.44
C LEU A 124 0.21 9.00 4.68
N PHE A 125 -0.18 7.74 4.46
CA PHE A 125 0.70 6.59 4.59
C PHE A 125 1.96 6.70 3.72
N THR A 126 1.79 7.04 2.44
CA THR A 126 2.91 7.31 1.52
C THR A 126 3.83 8.41 2.08
N ASN A 127 3.27 9.51 2.60
CA ASN A 127 4.06 10.61 3.12
C ASN A 127 4.84 10.18 4.38
N THR A 128 4.19 9.48 5.31
CA THR A 128 4.82 8.90 6.51
C THR A 128 6.00 8.02 6.13
N LEU A 129 5.83 7.06 5.22
CA LEU A 129 6.92 6.18 4.77
C LEU A 129 8.07 6.95 4.09
N ARG A 130 7.76 7.98 3.30
CA ARG A 130 8.77 8.82 2.67
C ARG A 130 9.55 9.64 3.70
N LEU A 131 8.85 10.19 4.69
CA LEU A 131 9.44 10.96 5.79
C LEU A 131 10.35 10.08 6.61
N GLU A 132 9.86 8.93 7.10
CA GLU A 132 10.62 7.95 7.90
C GLU A 132 11.93 7.53 7.21
N GLN A 133 11.91 7.37 5.89
CA GLN A 133 13.09 6.95 5.12
C GLN A 133 13.96 8.11 4.60
N ALA A 134 13.53 9.37 4.75
CA ALA A 134 14.27 10.51 4.27
C ALA A 134 15.53 10.74 5.11
N LYS A 135 16.63 11.05 4.43
CA LYS A 135 17.87 11.57 5.05
C LYS A 135 18.01 13.08 4.81
N TRP A 136 17.32 13.58 3.79
CA TRP A 136 17.37 14.94 3.30
C TRP A 136 15.95 15.43 3.04
N ILE A 137 15.72 16.70 3.30
CA ILE A 137 14.55 17.43 2.83
C ILE A 137 15.05 18.36 1.73
N TRP A 138 14.51 18.19 0.53
CA TRP A 138 14.69 19.21 -0.50
C TRP A 138 13.69 20.33 -0.20
N TYR A 139 14.21 21.53 0.02
CA TYR A 139 13.44 22.70 0.42
C TYR A 139 13.40 23.73 -0.71
N CYS A 140 12.21 24.23 -1.02
CA CYS A 140 12.06 25.35 -1.93
C CYS A 140 12.11 26.66 -1.15
N PRO A 141 13.09 27.56 -1.39
CA PRO A 141 13.17 28.83 -0.67
C PRO A 141 12.06 29.81 -1.06
N SER A 142 11.38 29.62 -2.20
CA SER A 142 10.35 30.55 -2.69
C SER A 142 8.94 30.23 -2.22
N CYS A 143 8.59 28.95 -2.03
CA CYS A 143 7.25 28.53 -1.59
C CYS A 143 7.28 27.65 -0.34
N GLU A 144 8.45 27.51 0.28
CA GLU A 144 8.66 26.73 1.50
C GLU A 144 8.32 25.23 1.39
N GLY A 145 8.07 24.73 0.17
CA GLY A 145 7.75 23.34 -0.09
C GLY A 145 8.85 22.38 0.38
N LYS A 146 8.45 21.33 1.11
CA LYS A 146 9.34 20.30 1.68
C LYS A 146 9.14 18.97 0.95
N PHE A 147 10.22 18.42 0.39
CA PHE A 147 10.17 17.17 -0.36
C PHE A 147 11.14 16.14 0.26
N PRO A 148 10.65 15.17 1.04
CA PRO A 148 11.50 14.18 1.72
C PRO A 148 12.22 13.25 0.74
N ARG A 149 13.53 13.06 0.92
CA ARG A 149 14.39 12.27 0.02
C ARG A 149 15.51 11.53 0.75
N LYS A 150 15.95 10.43 0.16
CA LYS A 150 17.10 9.65 0.65
C LYS A 150 18.45 10.26 0.30
N ARG A 151 18.48 11.11 -0.73
CA ARG A 151 19.70 11.72 -1.30
C ARG A 151 19.56 13.23 -1.36
N ARG A 152 20.69 13.92 -1.45
CA ARG A 152 20.78 15.34 -1.74
C ARG A 152 20.28 15.70 -3.14
N ALA A 153 19.83 16.92 -3.32
CA ALA A 153 19.48 17.53 -4.58
C ALA A 153 20.75 17.97 -5.34
N ASN A 154 21.77 18.45 -4.62
CA ASN A 154 23.02 18.97 -5.17
C ASN A 154 22.80 20.01 -6.29
N GLY A 155 21.77 20.87 -6.13
CA GLY A 155 21.41 21.90 -7.11
C GLY A 155 20.80 21.38 -8.43
N ARG A 156 20.54 20.07 -8.57
CA ARG A 156 20.07 19.47 -9.84
C ARG A 156 18.56 19.43 -10.00
N PHE A 157 17.81 19.75 -8.95
CA PHE A 157 16.35 19.63 -8.94
C PHE A 157 15.72 20.98 -8.66
N GLN A 158 14.64 21.27 -9.39
CA GLN A 158 13.87 22.49 -9.26
C GLN A 158 12.49 22.21 -8.66
N CYS A 159 11.97 23.17 -7.91
CA CYS A 159 10.57 23.17 -7.50
C CYS A 159 9.69 23.22 -8.74
N ARG A 160 8.71 22.32 -8.85
CA ARG A 160 7.85 22.25 -10.05
C ARG A 160 7.04 23.52 -10.29
N GLY A 161 6.56 24.15 -9.21
CA GLY A 161 5.78 25.39 -9.25
C GLY A 161 6.67 26.63 -9.44
N CYS A 162 7.67 26.81 -8.58
CA CYS A 162 8.48 28.04 -8.56
C CYS A 162 9.64 28.05 -9.57
N LYS A 163 10.00 26.90 -10.14
CA LYS A 163 11.17 26.71 -11.03
C LYS A 163 12.54 27.08 -10.42
N VAL A 164 12.61 27.36 -9.11
CA VAL A 164 13.87 27.60 -8.40
C VAL A 164 14.54 26.30 -7.98
N ASN A 165 15.88 26.32 -7.91
CA ASN A 165 16.66 25.19 -7.42
C ASN A 165 16.33 24.88 -5.96
N LEU A 166 16.18 23.60 -5.65
CA LEU A 166 15.89 23.11 -4.32
C LEU A 166 17.16 23.05 -3.47
N LEU A 167 17.06 23.53 -2.24
CA LEU A 167 18.12 23.50 -1.24
C LEU A 167 18.10 22.17 -0.47
N ASP A 168 19.28 21.71 -0.08
CA ASP A 168 19.44 20.50 0.73
C ASP A 168 19.44 20.82 2.22
N MET A 169 18.40 20.37 2.93
CA MET A 169 18.37 20.39 4.38
C MET A 169 18.55 18.97 4.92
N PRO A 170 19.53 18.69 5.79
CA PRO A 170 19.60 17.39 6.45
C PRO A 170 18.32 17.21 7.28
N ARG A 171 17.75 16.00 7.27
CA ARG A 171 16.70 15.70 8.24
C ARG A 171 17.37 15.71 9.61
N SER A 172 17.06 16.69 10.45
CA SER A 172 17.52 16.68 11.83
C SER A 172 17.16 15.32 12.43
N SER A 173 18.16 14.61 12.93
CA SER A 173 17.94 13.42 13.74
C SER A 173 17.11 13.86 14.95
N SER A 174 15.80 13.62 14.92
CA SER A 174 15.02 13.53 16.14
C SER A 174 15.70 12.45 16.98
N ARG A 175 16.30 12.87 18.10
CA ARG A 175 16.76 11.96 19.15
C ARG A 175 15.59 11.15 19.66
#